data_AF-X0X8Q8-F1
#
_entry.id   AF-X0X8Q8-F1
#
_cell.length_a   1.000
_cell.length_b   1.000
_cell.length_c   1.000
_cell.angle_alpha   90.00
_cell.angle_beta   90.00
_cell.angle_gamma   90.00
#
_symmetry.space_group_name_H-M   'P 1'
#
loop_
_entity.id
_entity.type
_entity.pdbx_description
1 polymer ?
#
loop_
_entity_poly.entity_id
_entity_poly.type
_entity_poly.pdbx_seq_one_letter_code
_entity_poly.pdbx_strand_id
1 'polypeptide(L)'
;NGRTDATNCIFDVNSAGHVGGAMYLYYSADTITDCTFTGNVAIDAGGGAIYRDQGTAAGTISGCLFRNNTVGSNGGAVKQSLGSLNVHNCTFEGNTAGNRGGAIHHDGSSESITDCVFIGNEADVDGGAVLLDEGCSPMISGCTFHGNEAVGYGGALGCFDGSSPTMINNILTDNHADIGGGAAYFFHNSDAVLANLTFYSNTAGSSGGAVYIDNSLVSITDCILWDDSAPSWPEVHDINNQVQIN
;
A
#
# COMPACT_ATOMS: atom_id res chain seq x y z
N ASN A 1 1.50 -16.04 -21.13
CA ASN A 1 0.87 -15.25 -22.22
C ASN A 1 -0.62 -15.55 -22.29
N GLY A 2 -1.35 -15.11 -21.26
CA GLY A 2 -2.81 -15.02 -21.27
C GLY A 2 -3.22 -13.57 -21.12
N ARG A 3 -4.46 -13.25 -21.48
CA ARG A 3 -5.14 -12.01 -21.06
C ARG A 3 -6.33 -12.45 -20.23
N THR A 4 -6.43 -11.96 -19.01
CA THR A 4 -7.60 -12.21 -18.16
C THR A 4 -8.44 -10.96 -18.13
N ASP A 5 -9.65 -11.04 -18.67
CA ASP A 5 -10.64 -9.97 -18.54
C ASP A 5 -11.73 -10.47 -17.57
N ALA A 6 -11.84 -9.84 -16.41
CA ALA A 6 -12.91 -10.07 -15.44
C ALA A 6 -13.73 -8.80 -15.31
N THR A 7 -15.04 -8.89 -15.49
CA THR A 7 -15.93 -7.73 -15.38
C THR A 7 -17.22 -8.11 -14.67
N ASN A 8 -17.65 -7.31 -13.68
CA ASN A 8 -18.87 -7.56 -12.90
C ASN A 8 -18.90 -8.96 -12.26
N CYS A 9 -17.74 -9.44 -11.78
CA CYS A 9 -17.61 -10.75 -11.16
C CYS A 9 -17.56 -10.63 -9.63
N ILE A 10 -18.01 -11.69 -8.94
CA ILE A 10 -17.91 -11.82 -7.49
C ILE A 10 -17.06 -13.05 -7.16
N PHE A 11 -16.01 -12.84 -6.38
CA PHE A 11 -15.12 -13.84 -5.84
C PHE A 11 -15.22 -13.81 -4.32
N ASP A 12 -16.02 -14.72 -3.76
CA ASP A 12 -16.36 -14.74 -2.34
C ASP A 12 -15.88 -16.04 -1.68
N VAL A 13 -15.14 -15.90 -0.57
CA VAL A 13 -14.64 -17.00 0.28
C VAL A 13 -13.86 -18.07 -0.48
N ASN A 14 -13.00 -17.66 -1.43
CA ASN A 14 -12.10 -18.59 -2.10
C ASN A 14 -10.81 -18.79 -1.28
N SER A 15 -10.25 -20.00 -1.31
CA SER A 15 -9.03 -20.30 -0.58
C SER A 15 -8.04 -21.09 -1.43
N ALA A 16 -6.78 -20.66 -1.40
CA ALA A 16 -5.68 -21.33 -2.06
C ALA A 16 -4.55 -21.62 -1.07
N GLY A 17 -3.99 -22.84 -1.12
CA GLY A 17 -2.90 -23.25 -0.24
C GLY A 17 -1.58 -22.53 -0.49
N HIS A 18 -1.38 -21.98 -1.69
CA HIS A 18 -0.11 -21.35 -2.03
C HIS A 18 -0.27 -19.88 -2.43
N VAL A 19 -1.04 -19.56 -3.47
CA VAL A 19 -1.09 -18.19 -4.02
C VAL A 19 -2.47 -17.78 -4.48
N GLY A 20 -2.78 -16.49 -4.33
CA GLY A 20 -3.95 -15.85 -4.94
C GLY A 20 -5.25 -16.55 -4.58
N GLY A 21 -5.82 -16.23 -3.40
CA GLY A 21 -6.99 -16.95 -2.87
C GLY A 21 -8.15 -17.05 -3.86
N ALA A 22 -8.34 -16.03 -4.70
CA ALA A 22 -9.30 -16.03 -5.81
C ALA A 22 -8.65 -16.16 -7.20
N MET A 23 -7.55 -15.45 -7.45
CA MET A 23 -6.95 -15.36 -8.79
C MET A 23 -5.42 -15.41 -8.72
N TYR A 24 -4.83 -16.28 -9.54
CA TYR A 24 -3.41 -16.28 -9.83
C TYR A 24 -3.17 -15.91 -11.30
N LEU A 25 -2.42 -14.84 -11.53
CA LEU A 25 -2.23 -14.20 -12.82
C LEU A 25 -0.75 -14.20 -13.17
N TYR A 26 -0.39 -15.01 -14.16
CA TYR A 26 1.02 -15.31 -14.50
C TYR A 26 1.33 -14.92 -15.94
N TYR A 27 2.29 -14.00 -16.14
CA TYR A 27 2.65 -13.44 -17.45
C TYR A 27 1.41 -13.03 -18.28
N SER A 28 0.58 -12.16 -17.69
CA SER A 28 -0.68 -11.74 -18.28
C SER A 28 -0.89 -10.22 -18.26
N ALA A 29 -1.54 -9.72 -19.32
CA ALA A 29 -2.10 -8.38 -19.36
C ALA A 29 -3.55 -8.50 -18.92
N ASP A 30 -3.85 -8.13 -17.68
CA ASP A 30 -5.16 -8.39 -17.08
C ASP A 30 -5.98 -7.11 -16.97
N THR A 31 -7.28 -7.21 -17.20
CA THR A 31 -8.24 -6.13 -16.91
C THR A 31 -9.29 -6.68 -15.97
N ILE A 32 -9.31 -6.19 -14.74
CA ILE A 32 -10.27 -6.58 -13.70
C ILE A 32 -11.07 -5.35 -13.36
N THR A 33 -12.36 -5.35 -13.71
CA THR A 33 -13.20 -4.15 -13.63
C THR A 33 -14.52 -4.44 -12.95
N ASP A 34 -14.94 -3.58 -12.02
CA ASP A 34 -16.23 -3.68 -11.34
C ASP A 34 -16.44 -5.05 -10.64
N CYS A 35 -15.37 -5.64 -10.13
CA CYS A 35 -15.39 -6.93 -9.45
C CYS A 35 -15.39 -6.77 -7.93
N THR A 36 -15.93 -7.77 -7.23
CA THR A 36 -15.89 -7.85 -5.76
C THR A 36 -15.11 -9.08 -5.32
N PHE A 37 -14.12 -8.87 -4.45
CA PHE A 37 -13.30 -9.91 -3.82
C PHE A 37 -13.53 -9.84 -2.30
N THR A 38 -14.26 -10.80 -1.75
CA THR A 38 -14.57 -10.83 -0.31
C THR A 38 -14.11 -12.13 0.33
N GLY A 39 -13.45 -12.04 1.49
CA GLY A 39 -13.14 -13.21 2.31
C GLY A 39 -12.16 -14.21 1.66
N ASN A 40 -11.38 -13.79 0.66
CA ASN A 40 -10.47 -14.69 -0.04
C ASN A 40 -9.16 -14.86 0.74
N VAL A 41 -8.64 -16.08 0.75
CA VAL A 41 -7.48 -16.46 1.58
C VAL A 41 -6.41 -17.15 0.75
N ALA A 42 -5.18 -16.64 0.80
CA ALA A 42 -3.98 -17.39 0.41
C ALA A 42 -3.22 -17.80 1.68
N ILE A 43 -2.73 -19.05 1.77
CA ILE A 43 -2.07 -19.52 3.00
C ILE A 43 -0.58 -19.11 3.01
N ASP A 44 0.19 -19.48 1.98
CA ASP A 44 1.66 -19.39 2.05
C ASP A 44 2.25 -18.12 1.40
N ALA A 45 1.81 -17.74 0.20
CA ALA A 45 2.48 -16.72 -0.61
C ALA A 45 1.48 -15.84 -1.39
N GLY A 46 1.88 -14.61 -1.71
CA GLY A 46 1.13 -13.78 -2.66
C GLY A 46 -0.06 -13.05 -2.05
N GLY A 47 -0.95 -12.56 -2.92
CA GLY A 47 -2.09 -11.75 -2.49
C GLY A 47 -3.27 -12.56 -2.01
N GLY A 48 -3.91 -12.14 -0.91
CA GLY A 48 -5.02 -12.90 -0.32
C GLY A 48 -6.19 -13.10 -1.28
N ALA A 49 -6.45 -12.14 -2.18
CA ALA A 49 -7.35 -12.32 -3.31
C ALA A 49 -6.61 -12.60 -4.61
N ILE A 50 -5.69 -11.71 -5.00
CA ILE A 50 -5.04 -11.72 -6.31
C ILE A 50 -3.53 -11.78 -6.13
N TYR A 51 -2.89 -12.80 -6.69
CA TYR A 51 -1.45 -12.79 -6.91
C TYR A 51 -1.13 -12.62 -8.38
N ARG A 52 -0.42 -11.55 -8.71
CA ARG A 52 0.13 -11.27 -10.03
C ARG A 52 1.63 -11.51 -10.00
N ASP A 53 2.10 -12.48 -10.79
CA ASP A 53 3.50 -12.88 -10.84
C ASP A 53 4.07 -12.74 -12.27
N GLN A 54 5.27 -12.18 -12.36
CA GLN A 54 6.01 -11.96 -13.60
C GLN A 54 5.23 -11.16 -14.67
N GLY A 55 4.50 -10.12 -14.25
CA GLY A 55 3.67 -9.32 -15.16
C GLY A 55 4.49 -8.35 -16.01
N THR A 56 5.18 -8.82 -17.06
CA THR A 56 5.87 -7.91 -18.00
C THR A 56 4.93 -7.01 -18.80
N ALA A 57 3.63 -7.35 -18.83
CA ALA A 57 2.58 -6.53 -19.39
C ALA A 57 1.77 -5.84 -18.29
N ALA A 58 1.41 -4.58 -18.54
CA ALA A 58 0.58 -3.81 -17.63
C ALA A 58 -0.79 -4.45 -17.47
N GLY A 59 -1.19 -4.68 -16.22
CA GLY A 59 -2.57 -5.00 -15.90
C GLY A 59 -3.25 -3.87 -15.13
N THR A 60 -4.57 -3.87 -15.19
CA THR A 60 -5.44 -2.84 -14.63
C THR A 60 -6.46 -3.47 -13.71
N ILE A 61 -6.62 -2.88 -12.52
CA ILE A 61 -7.69 -3.17 -11.59
C ILE A 61 -8.49 -1.87 -11.39
N SER A 62 -9.79 -1.90 -11.69
CA SER A 62 -10.61 -0.69 -11.67
C SER A 62 -12.02 -0.90 -11.16
N GLY A 63 -12.57 0.06 -10.41
CA GLY A 63 -13.95 -0.04 -9.91
C GLY A 63 -14.19 -1.22 -8.95
N CYS A 64 -13.12 -1.83 -8.42
CA CYS A 64 -13.20 -3.06 -7.67
C CYS A 64 -13.30 -2.83 -6.16
N LEU A 65 -13.91 -3.79 -5.48
CA LEU A 65 -13.96 -3.88 -4.03
C LEU A 65 -13.17 -5.09 -3.54
N PHE A 66 -12.21 -4.87 -2.64
CA PHE A 66 -11.47 -5.90 -1.92
C PHE A 66 -11.79 -5.78 -0.44
N ARG A 67 -12.53 -6.74 0.11
CA ARG A 67 -12.94 -6.74 1.50
C ARG A 67 -12.51 -8.01 2.25
N ASN A 68 -11.90 -7.85 3.42
CA ASN A 68 -11.60 -8.96 4.32
C ASN A 68 -10.83 -10.11 3.64
N ASN A 69 -9.91 -9.79 2.73
CA ASN A 69 -9.02 -10.79 2.15
C ASN A 69 -7.77 -10.93 3.01
N THR A 70 -7.22 -12.13 3.10
CA THR A 70 -6.15 -12.44 4.04
C THR A 70 -5.05 -13.27 3.41
N VAL A 71 -3.81 -12.98 3.78
CA VAL A 71 -2.67 -13.85 3.47
C VAL A 71 -1.68 -13.93 4.62
N GLY A 72 -1.02 -15.07 4.81
CA GLY A 72 0.07 -15.22 5.78
C GLY A 72 1.39 -14.56 5.36
N SER A 73 1.45 -13.95 4.18
CA SER A 73 2.64 -13.28 3.64
C SER A 73 2.33 -11.81 3.27
N ASN A 74 2.54 -11.40 2.02
CA ASN A 74 2.50 -10.00 1.60
C ASN A 74 1.28 -9.71 0.71
N GLY A 75 0.61 -8.57 0.91
CA GLY A 75 -0.50 -8.13 0.07
C GLY A 75 -1.84 -8.75 0.47
N GLY A 76 -2.47 -8.33 1.57
CA GLY A 76 -3.70 -8.96 2.06
C GLY A 76 -4.83 -9.07 1.03
N ALA A 77 -4.90 -8.13 0.08
CA ALA A 77 -5.74 -8.27 -1.11
C ALA A 77 -4.93 -8.64 -2.36
N VAL A 78 -3.96 -7.80 -2.73
CA VAL A 78 -3.26 -7.88 -4.01
C VAL A 78 -1.76 -7.91 -3.75
N LYS A 79 -1.08 -8.90 -4.33
CA LYS A 79 0.38 -8.86 -4.50
C LYS A 79 0.73 -8.81 -5.97
N GLN A 80 1.60 -7.88 -6.32
CA GLN A 80 2.12 -7.68 -7.67
C GLN A 80 3.64 -7.82 -7.66
N SER A 81 4.16 -8.70 -8.51
CA SER A 81 5.59 -8.99 -8.59
C SER A 81 6.21 -8.83 -9.97
N LEU A 82 7.34 -8.11 -10.00
CA LEU A 82 8.25 -7.92 -11.14
C LEU A 82 7.56 -7.35 -12.38
N GLY A 83 6.46 -6.64 -12.16
CA GLY A 83 5.55 -6.23 -13.21
C GLY A 83 4.75 -5.00 -12.88
N SER A 84 3.84 -4.72 -13.80
CA SER A 84 3.22 -3.41 -13.92
C SER A 84 1.72 -3.42 -13.57
N LEU A 85 1.25 -2.52 -12.69
CA LEU A 85 -0.13 -2.54 -12.15
C LEU A 85 -0.75 -1.14 -11.96
N ASN A 86 -1.76 -0.83 -12.78
CA ASN A 86 -2.62 0.34 -12.56
C ASN A 86 -3.81 -0.05 -11.68
N VAL A 87 -4.00 0.66 -10.57
CA VAL A 87 -5.15 0.50 -9.68
C VAL A 87 -5.89 1.83 -9.63
N HIS A 88 -7.18 1.84 -9.97
CA HIS A 88 -7.94 3.08 -9.88
C HIS A 88 -9.40 2.91 -9.53
N ASN A 89 -10.00 3.88 -8.84
CA ASN A 89 -11.40 3.83 -8.40
C ASN A 89 -11.74 2.55 -7.60
N CYS A 90 -10.82 2.06 -6.77
CA CYS A 90 -11.00 0.83 -6.01
C CYS A 90 -11.15 1.10 -4.52
N THR A 91 -11.78 0.17 -3.80
CA THR A 91 -11.86 0.20 -2.34
C THR A 91 -11.22 -1.06 -1.77
N PHE A 92 -10.30 -0.89 -0.81
CA PHE A 92 -9.64 -1.93 -0.03
C PHE A 92 -10.02 -1.75 1.44
N GLU A 93 -10.82 -2.67 1.96
CA GLU A 93 -11.40 -2.58 3.30
C GLU A 93 -11.09 -3.83 4.13
N GLY A 94 -10.47 -3.67 5.30
CA GLY A 94 -10.30 -4.79 6.23
C GLY A 94 -9.41 -5.93 5.72
N ASN A 95 -8.50 -5.67 4.79
CA ASN A 95 -7.60 -6.72 4.28
C ASN A 95 -6.38 -6.85 5.21
N THR A 96 -5.88 -8.08 5.38
CA THR A 96 -4.84 -8.39 6.36
C THR A 96 -3.70 -9.18 5.73
N ALA A 97 -2.47 -8.75 5.98
CA ALA A 97 -1.25 -9.43 5.60
C ALA A 97 -0.43 -9.83 6.84
N GLY A 98 -0.06 -11.11 6.94
CA GLY A 98 0.82 -11.62 8.01
C GLY A 98 2.28 -11.15 7.90
N ASN A 99 2.58 -10.25 6.96
CA ASN A 99 3.89 -9.64 6.81
C ASN A 99 3.75 -8.18 6.33
N ARG A 100 3.76 -7.91 5.02
CA ARG A 100 3.82 -6.53 4.50
C ARG A 100 2.69 -6.20 3.52
N GLY A 101 2.22 -4.95 3.56
CA GLY A 101 1.19 -4.46 2.63
C GLY A 101 -0.18 -5.06 2.94
N GLY A 102 -0.89 -4.54 3.94
CA GLY A 102 -2.14 -5.13 4.40
C GLY A 102 -3.23 -5.21 3.32
N ALA A 103 -3.23 -4.28 2.36
CA ALA A 103 -4.01 -4.39 1.14
C ALA A 103 -3.16 -4.77 -0.07
N ILE A 104 -2.15 -3.96 -0.38
CA ILE A 104 -1.33 -4.10 -1.60
C ILE A 104 0.14 -4.23 -1.24
N HIS A 105 0.80 -5.21 -1.83
CA HIS A 105 2.26 -5.28 -1.88
C HIS A 105 2.74 -5.25 -3.33
N HIS A 106 3.63 -4.32 -3.67
CA HIS A 106 4.14 -4.13 -5.03
C HIS A 106 5.67 -4.11 -5.05
N ASP A 107 6.28 -5.13 -5.67
CA ASP A 107 7.74 -5.31 -5.86
C ASP A 107 8.09 -5.40 -7.36
N GLY A 108 7.73 -4.37 -8.13
CA GLY A 108 7.85 -4.37 -9.59
C GLY A 108 7.89 -2.99 -10.23
N SER A 109 7.88 -2.94 -11.56
CA SER A 109 7.90 -1.70 -12.34
C SER A 109 6.69 -0.81 -12.03
N SER A 110 6.86 0.51 -12.23
CA SER A 110 5.97 1.54 -11.69
C SER A 110 4.73 1.86 -12.53
N GLU A 111 3.56 1.90 -11.88
CA GLU A 111 2.28 2.40 -12.41
C GLU A 111 1.54 3.21 -11.35
N SER A 112 0.28 3.60 -11.59
CA SER A 112 -0.46 4.49 -10.72
C SER A 112 -1.46 3.78 -9.80
N ILE A 113 -1.59 4.29 -8.58
CA ILE A 113 -2.70 3.99 -7.65
C ILE A 113 -3.50 5.29 -7.50
N THR A 114 -4.68 5.40 -8.13
CA THR A 114 -5.43 6.66 -8.14
C THR A 114 -6.87 6.52 -7.69
N ASP A 115 -7.41 7.55 -7.03
CA ASP A 115 -8.83 7.60 -6.66
C ASP A 115 -9.29 6.36 -5.87
N CYS A 116 -8.39 5.81 -5.04
CA CYS A 116 -8.63 4.60 -4.26
C CYS A 116 -8.88 4.93 -2.79
N VAL A 117 -9.58 4.02 -2.12
CA VAL A 117 -9.90 4.14 -0.70
C VAL A 117 -9.35 2.91 0.03
N PHE A 118 -8.51 3.13 1.03
CA PHE A 118 -7.90 2.11 1.88
C PHE A 118 -8.37 2.32 3.33
N ILE A 119 -9.21 1.41 3.83
CA ILE A 119 -9.82 1.51 5.15
C ILE A 119 -9.50 0.28 5.99
N GLY A 120 -8.95 0.47 7.19
CA GLY A 120 -8.85 -0.62 8.16
C GLY A 120 -8.01 -1.80 7.70
N ASN A 121 -7.02 -1.59 6.83
CA ASN A 121 -6.13 -2.67 6.39
C ASN A 121 -4.98 -2.83 7.39
N GLU A 122 -4.51 -4.06 7.56
CA GLU A 122 -3.58 -4.43 8.63
C GLU A 122 -2.38 -5.23 8.08
N ALA A 123 -1.18 -4.89 8.55
CA ALA A 123 0.04 -5.66 8.28
C ALA A 123 0.81 -5.95 9.57
N ASP A 124 1.23 -7.21 9.76
CA ASP A 124 2.02 -7.64 10.92
C ASP A 124 3.46 -7.07 10.94
N VAL A 125 3.90 -6.43 9.85
CA VAL A 125 5.24 -5.83 9.73
C VAL A 125 5.14 -4.41 9.19
N ASP A 126 5.12 -4.16 7.88
CA ASP A 126 5.21 -2.80 7.36
C ASP A 126 4.12 -2.50 6.32
N GLY A 127 3.71 -1.23 6.22
CA GLY A 127 2.76 -0.77 5.22
C GLY A 127 1.35 -1.32 5.46
N GLY A 128 0.64 -0.76 6.44
CA GLY A 128 -0.66 -1.30 6.86
C GLY A 128 -1.70 -1.34 5.74
N ALA A 129 -1.64 -0.43 4.77
CA ALA A 129 -2.39 -0.55 3.52
C ALA A 129 -1.50 -0.98 2.35
N VAL A 130 -0.49 -0.18 2.04
CA VAL A 130 0.33 -0.34 0.83
C VAL A 130 1.79 -0.47 1.22
N LEU A 131 2.46 -1.46 0.64
CA LEU A 131 3.91 -1.56 0.67
C LEU A 131 4.49 -1.52 -0.74
N LEU A 132 5.50 -0.67 -0.91
CA LEU A 132 6.31 -0.53 -2.12
C LEU A 132 7.73 -0.98 -1.84
N ASP A 133 8.24 -1.86 -2.69
CA ASP A 133 9.58 -2.45 -2.51
C ASP A 133 10.30 -2.60 -3.87
N GLU A 134 11.61 -2.89 -3.81
CA GLU A 134 12.46 -3.20 -4.95
C GLU A 134 12.45 -2.15 -6.08
N GLY A 135 12.51 -0.86 -5.72
CA GLY A 135 12.59 0.25 -6.68
C GLY A 135 11.25 0.67 -7.29
N CYS A 136 10.13 0.23 -6.72
CA CYS A 136 8.80 0.60 -7.21
C CYS A 136 8.49 2.08 -6.92
N SER A 137 8.21 2.86 -7.96
CA SER A 137 8.00 4.32 -7.82
C SER A 137 6.67 4.78 -8.43
N PRO A 138 5.53 4.36 -7.88
CA PRO A 138 4.22 4.66 -8.43
C PRO A 138 3.79 6.11 -8.21
N MET A 139 2.88 6.60 -9.04
CA MET A 139 2.10 7.79 -8.72
C MET A 139 0.90 7.38 -7.87
N ILE A 140 0.77 7.97 -6.68
CA ILE A 140 -0.37 7.75 -5.79
C ILE A 140 -1.15 9.06 -5.69
N SER A 141 -2.38 9.11 -6.20
CA SER A 141 -3.11 10.38 -6.23
C SER A 141 -4.62 10.29 -6.04
N GLY A 142 -5.19 11.26 -5.32
CA GLY A 142 -6.63 11.29 -5.05
C GLY A 142 -7.10 10.17 -4.12
N CYS A 143 -6.17 9.54 -3.39
CA CYS A 143 -6.46 8.40 -2.53
C CYS A 143 -6.76 8.83 -1.09
N THR A 144 -7.56 8.02 -0.40
CA THR A 144 -7.80 8.13 1.04
C THR A 144 -7.27 6.90 1.76
N PHE A 145 -6.45 7.11 2.79
CA PHE A 145 -5.96 6.09 3.70
C PHE A 145 -6.48 6.39 5.10
N HIS A 146 -7.40 5.56 5.59
CA HIS A 146 -8.06 5.77 6.87
C HIS A 146 -7.98 4.54 7.78
N GLY A 147 -7.48 4.72 9.00
CA GLY A 147 -7.52 3.65 10.00
C GLY A 147 -6.69 2.42 9.64
N ASN A 148 -5.64 2.54 8.82
CA ASN A 148 -4.78 1.41 8.48
C ASN A 148 -3.69 1.24 9.54
N GLU A 149 -3.28 -0.01 9.78
CA GLU A 149 -2.45 -0.38 10.92
C GLU A 149 -1.26 -1.25 10.51
N ALA A 150 -0.08 -0.92 11.04
CA ALA A 150 1.12 -1.75 10.91
C ALA A 150 1.79 -1.96 12.28
N VAL A 151 2.17 -3.20 12.59
CA VAL A 151 2.91 -3.51 13.83
C VAL A 151 4.36 -2.99 13.78
N GLY A 152 4.92 -2.78 12.59
CA GLY A 152 6.22 -2.16 12.35
C GLY A 152 6.09 -0.70 11.97
N TYR A 153 6.40 -0.38 10.71
CA TYR A 153 6.44 1.00 10.22
C TYR A 153 5.41 1.28 9.12
N GLY A 154 5.00 2.54 9.00
CA GLY A 154 4.15 3.01 7.91
C GLY A 154 2.72 2.49 8.03
N GLY A 155 1.91 3.09 8.91
CA GLY A 155 0.56 2.59 9.19
C GLY A 155 -0.35 2.57 7.96
N ALA A 156 -0.16 3.49 7.01
CA ALA A 156 -0.77 3.41 5.69
C ALA A 156 0.22 2.91 4.63
N LEU A 157 1.40 3.54 4.54
CA LEU A 157 2.35 3.34 3.44
C LEU A 157 3.76 3.04 3.95
N GLY A 158 4.35 1.95 3.48
CA GLY A 158 5.77 1.65 3.63
C GLY A 158 6.50 1.65 2.28
N CYS A 159 7.64 2.33 2.19
CA CYS A 159 8.48 2.40 0.99
C CYS A 159 9.91 1.96 1.31
N PHE A 160 10.41 0.98 0.57
CA PHE A 160 11.69 0.33 0.81
C PHE A 160 12.54 0.25 -0.47
N ASP A 161 13.86 0.18 -0.27
CA ASP A 161 14.84 -0.24 -1.28
C ASP A 161 14.73 0.48 -2.63
N GLY A 162 14.84 1.81 -2.60
CA GLY A 162 14.81 2.65 -3.81
C GLY A 162 13.41 2.98 -4.33
N SER A 163 12.36 2.67 -3.57
CA SER A 163 10.97 2.92 -3.95
C SER A 163 10.57 4.36 -3.67
N SER A 164 10.48 5.18 -4.71
CA SER A 164 10.33 6.64 -4.61
C SER A 164 8.98 7.10 -5.17
N PRO A 165 7.85 6.88 -4.46
CA PRO A 165 6.54 7.26 -4.96
C PRO A 165 6.39 8.79 -5.08
N THR A 166 5.53 9.20 -6.00
CA THR A 166 5.00 10.57 -6.05
C THR A 166 3.57 10.56 -5.52
N MET A 167 3.35 11.18 -4.37
CA MET A 167 2.07 11.26 -3.70
C MET A 167 1.46 12.66 -3.87
N ILE A 168 0.28 12.75 -4.48
CA ILE A 168 -0.38 14.03 -4.79
C ILE A 168 -1.86 14.00 -4.40
N ASN A 169 -2.36 15.00 -3.69
CA ASN A 169 -3.80 15.14 -3.37
C ASN A 169 -4.36 13.93 -2.59
N ASN A 170 -3.59 13.37 -1.65
CA ASN A 170 -4.06 12.25 -0.83
C ASN A 170 -4.39 12.71 0.60
N ILE A 171 -5.28 11.96 1.24
CA ILE A 171 -5.68 12.15 2.64
C ILE A 171 -5.25 10.91 3.42
N LEU A 172 -4.47 11.10 4.47
CA LEU A 172 -4.00 10.05 5.36
C LEU A 172 -4.45 10.38 6.80
N THR A 173 -5.45 9.66 7.27
CA THR A 173 -6.13 9.95 8.54
C THR A 173 -6.16 8.74 9.46
N ASP A 174 -5.95 8.93 10.75
CA ASP A 174 -6.15 7.89 11.77
C ASP A 174 -5.34 6.61 11.53
N ASN A 175 -4.23 6.67 10.79
CA ASN A 175 -3.38 5.50 10.56
C ASN A 175 -2.44 5.30 11.75
N HIS A 176 -2.10 4.04 12.03
CA HIS A 176 -1.30 3.65 13.18
C HIS A 176 -0.10 2.80 12.79
N ALA A 177 1.07 3.14 13.33
CA ALA A 177 2.25 2.27 13.30
C ALA A 177 2.78 2.06 14.73
N ASP A 178 2.98 0.82 15.15
CA ASP A 178 3.48 0.51 16.49
C ASP A 178 4.93 1.02 16.71
N ILE A 179 5.71 1.18 15.63
CA ILE A 179 7.08 1.71 15.70
C ILE A 179 7.14 3.15 15.19
N GLY A 180 6.96 3.38 13.89
CA GLY A 180 7.22 4.69 13.32
C GLY A 180 6.53 4.99 11.99
N GLY A 181 6.29 6.27 11.72
CA GLY A 181 5.61 6.69 10.51
C GLY A 181 4.15 6.29 10.58
N GLY A 182 3.39 6.90 11.50
CA GLY A 182 2.00 6.52 11.77
C GLY A 182 1.16 6.50 10.50
N ALA A 183 1.45 7.38 9.54
CA ALA A 183 0.93 7.29 8.18
C ALA A 183 1.94 6.66 7.21
N ALA A 184 3.16 7.20 7.11
CA ALA A 184 4.10 6.84 6.05
C ALA A 184 5.52 6.64 6.54
N TYR A 185 6.19 5.63 5.98
CA TYR A 185 7.59 5.33 6.22
C TYR A 185 8.38 5.23 4.92
N PHE A 186 9.55 5.88 4.88
CA PHE A 186 10.47 5.89 3.75
C PHE A 186 11.85 5.42 4.18
N PHE A 187 12.29 4.30 3.63
CA PHE A 187 13.53 3.63 4.01
C PHE A 187 14.44 3.35 2.80
N HIS A 188 15.74 3.57 2.98
CA HIS A 188 16.80 3.11 2.07
C HIS A 188 16.66 3.59 0.61
N ASN A 189 17.00 4.86 0.38
CA ASN A 189 16.95 5.57 -0.90
C ASN A 189 15.54 5.69 -1.49
N SER A 190 14.51 5.71 -0.64
CA SER A 190 13.11 5.85 -1.02
C SER A 190 12.71 7.34 -1.07
N ASP A 191 13.24 8.03 -2.07
CA ASP A 191 13.21 9.50 -2.23
C ASP A 191 11.83 10.01 -2.72
N ALA A 192 10.83 9.92 -1.86
CA ALA A 192 9.45 10.26 -2.20
C ALA A 192 9.18 11.76 -2.38
N VAL A 193 8.17 12.07 -3.21
CA VAL A 193 7.63 13.43 -3.37
C VAL A 193 6.22 13.48 -2.80
N LEU A 194 6.02 14.29 -1.76
CA LEU A 194 4.75 14.49 -1.06
C LEU A 194 4.24 15.90 -1.36
N ALA A 195 3.16 16.00 -2.14
CA ALA A 195 2.60 17.28 -2.54
C ALA A 195 1.09 17.36 -2.30
N ASN A 196 0.63 18.45 -1.69
CA ASN A 196 -0.80 18.67 -1.40
C ASN A 196 -1.45 17.48 -0.66
N LEU A 197 -0.79 17.03 0.42
CA LEU A 197 -1.30 15.95 1.26
C LEU A 197 -1.91 16.50 2.54
N THR A 198 -2.89 15.77 3.08
CA THR A 198 -3.36 15.97 4.46
C THR A 198 -3.00 14.77 5.30
N PHE A 199 -2.24 15.00 6.37
CA PHE A 199 -2.01 14.05 7.46
C PHE A 199 -2.76 14.55 8.69
N TYR A 200 -3.61 13.69 9.26
CA TYR A 200 -4.39 14.04 10.44
C TYR A 200 -4.59 12.86 11.39
N SER A 201 -4.36 13.07 12.68
CA SER A 201 -4.59 12.08 13.74
C SER A 201 -3.88 10.74 13.51
N ASN A 202 -2.79 10.73 12.75
CA ASN A 202 -1.95 9.55 12.62
C ASN A 202 -1.09 9.38 13.86
N THR A 203 -0.84 8.14 14.24
CA THR A 203 -0.15 7.83 15.50
C THR A 203 0.97 6.84 15.29
N ALA A 204 2.09 7.07 15.96
CA ALA A 204 3.21 6.13 16.00
C ALA A 204 3.60 5.80 17.43
N GLY A 205 3.96 4.54 17.72
CA GLY A 205 4.38 4.12 19.06
C GLY A 205 5.75 4.63 19.49
N SER A 206 6.62 5.05 18.55
CA SER A 206 7.95 5.62 18.86
C SER A 206 8.20 6.99 18.23
N SER A 207 8.24 7.09 16.89
CA SER A 207 8.64 8.32 16.19
C SER A 207 7.85 8.59 14.91
N GLY A 208 7.77 9.86 14.48
CA GLY A 208 7.17 10.21 13.21
C GLY A 208 5.67 9.94 13.22
N GLY A 209 4.94 10.71 14.03
CA GLY A 209 3.49 10.54 14.21
C GLY A 209 2.73 10.45 12.88
N ALA A 210 3.14 11.24 11.89
CA ALA A 210 2.71 11.11 10.50
C ALA A 210 3.76 10.39 9.65
N VAL A 211 4.96 10.97 9.57
CA VAL A 211 5.98 10.58 8.58
C VAL A 211 7.29 10.23 9.27
N TYR A 212 7.87 9.09 8.89
CA TYR A 212 9.20 8.67 9.30
C TYR A 212 10.10 8.48 8.09
N ILE A 213 11.28 9.08 8.12
CA ILE A 213 12.28 9.05 7.04
C ILE A 213 13.60 8.50 7.58
N ASP A 214 14.12 7.47 6.92
CA ASP A 214 15.41 6.85 7.20
C ASP A 214 16.17 6.61 5.89
N ASN A 215 17.35 7.22 5.80
CA ASN A 215 18.28 7.13 4.67
C ASN A 215 17.60 7.39 3.32
N SER A 216 16.74 8.41 3.25
CA SER A 216 15.95 8.77 2.08
C SER A 216 15.77 10.29 1.98
N LEU A 217 15.60 10.81 0.76
CA LEU A 217 15.43 12.22 0.45
C LEU A 217 13.96 12.53 0.13
N VAL A 218 13.16 12.79 1.17
CA VAL A 218 11.73 13.11 0.98
C VAL A 218 11.51 14.61 0.83
N SER A 219 10.74 14.99 -0.20
CA SER A 219 10.25 16.36 -0.39
C SER A 219 8.80 16.48 0.07
N ILE A 220 8.50 17.49 0.87
CA ILE A 220 7.17 17.80 1.39
C ILE A 220 6.80 19.22 0.96
N THR A 221 5.71 19.38 0.21
CA THR A 221 5.28 20.68 -0.31
C THR A 221 3.77 20.82 -0.26
N ASP A 222 3.28 21.99 0.15
CA ASP A 222 1.84 22.29 0.24
C ASP A 222 1.04 21.26 1.08
N CYS A 223 1.68 20.60 2.04
CA CYS A 223 1.03 19.60 2.87
C CYS A 223 0.51 20.22 4.18
N ILE A 224 -0.57 19.66 4.70
CA ILE A 224 -1.09 19.99 6.02
C ILE A 224 -0.91 18.78 6.93
N LEU A 225 -0.24 18.99 8.05
CA LEU A 225 -0.01 18.00 9.10
C LEU A 225 -0.56 18.60 10.39
N TRP A 226 -1.45 17.89 11.07
CA TRP A 226 -1.95 18.32 12.38
C TRP A 226 -2.45 17.15 13.20
N ASP A 227 -2.31 17.26 14.53
CA ASP A 227 -2.77 16.24 15.50
C ASP A 227 -2.15 14.84 15.29
N ASP A 228 -1.06 14.76 14.54
CA ASP A 228 -0.28 13.54 14.40
C ASP A 228 0.65 13.40 15.61
N SER A 229 0.76 12.20 16.20
CA SER A 229 1.45 12.05 17.49
C SER A 229 2.35 10.83 17.59
N ALA A 230 3.48 11.01 18.29
CA ALA A 230 4.35 9.93 18.72
C ALA A 230 4.97 10.27 20.09
N PRO A 231 5.29 9.29 20.95
CA PRO A 231 5.81 9.54 22.30
C PRO A 231 7.19 10.21 22.35
N SER A 232 8.05 9.91 21.38
CA SER A 232 9.49 10.24 21.49
C SER A 232 9.94 11.37 20.56
N TRP A 233 9.25 11.59 19.44
CA TRP A 233 9.72 12.46 18.35
C TRP A 233 8.55 13.15 17.62
N PRO A 234 8.80 14.24 16.88
CA PRO A 234 7.76 15.00 16.17
C PRO A 234 6.94 14.20 15.15
N GLU A 235 5.88 14.84 14.63
CA GLU A 235 5.01 14.33 13.57
C GLU A 235 5.76 13.96 12.28
N VAL A 236 6.81 14.69 11.93
CA VAL A 236 7.78 14.32 10.88
C VAL A 236 9.12 14.03 11.55
N HIS A 237 9.58 12.78 11.46
CA HIS A 237 10.87 12.36 11.99
C HIS A 237 11.80 11.92 10.86
N ASP A 238 12.91 12.63 10.72
CA ASP A 238 13.96 12.32 9.75
C ASP A 238 15.28 12.09 10.49
N ILE A 239 15.80 10.87 10.41
CA ILE A 239 17.05 10.49 11.09
C ILE A 239 18.27 11.20 10.48
N ASN A 240 18.23 11.48 9.18
CA ASN A 240 19.39 11.96 8.42
C ASN A 240 19.38 13.47 8.19
N ASN A 241 18.31 14.18 8.56
CA ASN A 241 18.12 15.62 8.34
C ASN A 241 18.28 16.02 6.86
N GLN A 242 17.67 15.24 5.98
CA GLN A 242 17.69 15.40 4.54
C GLN A 242 16.35 15.84 3.94
N VAL A 243 15.29 15.87 4.75
CA VAL A 243 13.94 16.28 4.34
C VAL A 243 13.91 17.73 3.84
N GLN A 244 13.22 17.95 2.73
CA GLN A 244 12.98 19.28 2.19
C GLN A 244 11.51 19.64 2.42
N ILE A 245 11.26 20.66 3.24
CA ILE A 245 9.90 21.14 3.54
C ILE A 245 9.78 22.55 2.95
N ASN A 246 8.89 22.72 1.96
CA ASN A 246 8.67 23.98 1.25
C ASN A 246 7.20 24.40 1.25
#